data_AF-A0A0K2TD98-F1
#
_entry.id   AF-A0A0K2TD98-F1
#
_cell.length_a   1.000
_cell.length_b   1.000
_cell.length_c   1.000
_cell.angle_alpha   90.00
_cell.angle_beta   90.00
_cell.angle_gamma   90.00
#
_symmetry.space_group_name_H-M   'P 1'
#
loop_
_entity.id
_entity.type
_entity.pdbx_description
1 polymer ?
#
loop_
_entity_poly.entity_id
_entity_poly.type
_entity_poly.pdbx_seq_one_letter_code
_entity_poly.pdbx_strand_id
1 'polypeptide(L)' 'MYVESKACTFRHPNISNLKYTVNQHWDTISKDYIWNGCKAFRCRLEAIIAAKGGYINDDGSQDI' A
#
# COMPACT_ATOMS: atom_id res chain seq x y z
N MET A 1 -3.80 -1.41 -1.79
CA MET A 1 -2.77 -0.70 -2.58
C MET A 1 -3.39 0.54 -3.22
N TYR A 2 -2.90 1.77 -2.93
CA TYR A 2 -3.56 3.04 -3.33
C TYR A 2 -3.76 3.19 -4.85
N VAL A 3 -2.70 2.99 -5.63
CA VAL A 3 -2.73 3.18 -7.09
C VAL A 3 -3.68 2.22 -7.76
N GLU A 4 -3.64 0.94 -7.39
CA GLU A 4 -4.58 -0.07 -7.86
C GLU A 4 -6.01 0.29 -7.50
N SER A 5 -6.28 0.62 -6.23
CA SER A 5 -7.62 1.00 -5.77
C SER A 5 -8.18 2.20 -6.55
N LYS A 6 -7.33 3.18 -6.89
CA LYS A 6 -7.74 4.34 -7.69
C LYS A 6 -7.91 4.00 -9.18
N ALA A 7 -6.94 3.32 -9.77
CA ALA A 7 -6.97 2.96 -11.18
C ALA A 7 -8.13 2.01 -11.49
N CYS A 8 -8.50 1.11 -10.57
CA CYS A 8 -9.57 0.13 -10.76
C CYS A 8 -10.95 0.61 -10.30
N THR A 9 -11.14 1.91 -10.01
CA THR A 9 -12.46 2.47 -9.66
C THR A 9 -13.47 2.38 -10.81
N PHE A 10 -12.99 2.27 -12.05
CA PHE A 10 -13.81 2.06 -13.24
C PHE A 10 -13.17 1.04 -14.17
N ARG A 11 -13.99 0.45 -15.05
CA ARG A 11 -13.52 -0.53 -16.02
C ARG A 11 -12.81 0.17 -17.18
N HIS A 12 -11.61 -0.30 -17.51
CA HIS A 12 -10.85 0.18 -18.66
C HIS A 12 -11.21 -0.62 -19.92
N PRO A 13 -11.35 0.03 -21.08
CA PRO A 13 -11.68 -0.67 -22.33
C PRO A 13 -10.49 -1.44 -22.92
N ASN A 14 -9.26 -1.12 -22.51
CA ASN A 14 -8.04 -1.80 -22.95
C ASN A 14 -6.88 -1.55 -21.96
N ILE A 15 -5.78 -2.28 -22.16
CA ILE A 15 -4.57 -2.20 -21.31
C ILE A 15 -3.89 -0.83 -21.39
N SER A 16 -3.92 -0.15 -22.55
CA SER A 16 -3.29 1.17 -22.70
C SER A 16 -3.95 2.22 -21.80
N ASN A 17 -5.28 2.22 -21.72
CA ASN A 17 -6.03 3.12 -20.84
C ASN A 17 -5.79 2.80 -19.36
N LEU A 18 -5.69 1.51 -19.02
CA LEU A 18 -5.32 1.10 -17.66
C LEU A 18 -3.92 1.62 -17.30
N LYS A 19 -2.92 1.42 -18.17
CA LYS A 19 -1.54 1.91 -17.96
C LYS A 19 -1.50 3.42 -17.80
N TYR A 20 -2.23 4.15 -18.64
CA TYR A 20 -2.33 5.61 -18.53
C TYR A 20 -2.88 6.02 -17.17
N THR A 21 -3.97 5.41 -16.73
CA THR A 21 -4.62 5.72 -15.44
C THR A 21 -3.73 5.36 -14.24
N VAL A 22 -3.02 4.23 -14.31
CA VAL A 22 -2.02 3.83 -13.30
C VAL A 22 -0.93 4.89 -13.19
N ASN A 23 -0.35 5.34 -14.30
CA ASN A 23 0.70 6.37 -14.32
C ASN A 23 0.17 7.70 -13.78
N GLN A 24 -1.02 8.13 -14.20
CA GLN A 24 -1.65 9.35 -13.68
C GLN A 24 -1.79 9.30 -12.14
N HIS A 25 -2.30 8.19 -11.59
CA HIS A 25 -2.45 8.08 -10.14
C HIS A 25 -1.10 7.95 -9.41
N TRP A 26 -0.11 7.29 -10.01
CA TRP A 26 1.25 7.23 -9.50
C TRP A 26 1.87 8.63 -9.37
N ASP A 27 1.75 9.45 -10.42
CA ASP A 27 2.33 10.80 -10.45
C ASP A 27 1.63 11.76 -9.46
N THR A 28 0.38 11.46 -9.09
CA THR A 28 -0.39 12.24 -8.09
C THR A 28 -0.13 11.83 -6.63
N ILE A 29 0.71 10.82 -6.37
CA ILE A 29 1.01 10.41 -5.00
C ILE A 29 1.67 11.56 -4.25
N SER A 30 1.06 11.99 -3.14
CA SER A 30 1.61 13.06 -2.32
C SER A 30 2.85 12.57 -1.54
N LYS A 31 3.76 13.51 -1.26
CA LYS A 31 4.91 13.25 -0.38
C LYS A 31 4.46 12.76 1.00
N ASP A 32 3.35 13.29 1.51
CA ASP A 32 2.78 12.89 2.80
C ASP A 32 2.33 11.44 2.81
N TYR A 33 1.74 10.94 1.71
CA TYR A 33 1.37 9.54 1.58
C TYR A 33 2.60 8.64 1.69
N ILE A 34 3.69 8.99 0.99
CA ILE A 34 4.96 8.25 1.04
C ILE A 34 5.53 8.27 2.45
N TRP A 35 5.58 9.45 3.08
CA TRP A 35 6.12 9.63 4.42
C TRP A 35 5.34 8.83 5.48
N ASN A 36 4.01 8.86 5.41
CA ASN A 36 3.15 8.09 6.30
C ASN A 36 3.33 6.58 6.08
N GLY A 37 3.52 6.14 4.83
CA GLY A 37 3.88 4.76 4.51
C GLY A 37 5.20 4.33 5.17
N CYS A 38 6.25 5.16 5.08
CA CYS A 38 7.54 4.88 5.73
C CYS A 38 7.42 4.82 7.26
N LYS A 39 6.64 5.73 7.87
CA LYS A 39 6.38 5.71 9.31
C LYS A 39 5.66 4.43 9.75
N ALA A 40 4.59 4.05 9.03
CA ALA A 40 3.84 2.84 9.32
C ALA A 40 4.70 1.58 9.18
N PHE A 41 5.58 1.53 8.16
CA PHE A 41 6.51 0.43 7.97
C PHE A 41 7.43 0.26 9.19
N ARG A 42 7.96 1.36 9.74
CA ARG A 42 8.79 1.30 10.95
C ARG A 42 8.03 0.68 12.13
N CYS A 43 6.80 1.12 12.39
CA CYS A 43 5.98 0.56 13.47
C CYS A 43 5.73 -0.95 13.27
N ARG A 44 5.45 -1.39 12.03
CA ARG A 44 5.29 -2.83 11.72
C ARG A 44 6.57 -3.62 11.96
N LEU A 45 7.72 -3.07 11.57
CA LEU A 45 9.01 -3.72 11.80
C LEU A 45 9.31 -3.88 13.29
N GLU A 46 9.06 -2.84 14.09
CA GLU A 46 9.23 -2.89 15.55
C GLU A 46 8.31 -3.95 16.19
N ALA A 47 7.07 -4.06 15.71
CA ALA A 47 6.15 -5.11 16.14
C ALA A 47 6.65 -6.52 15.78
N ILE A 48 7.15 -6.73 14.55
CA ILE A 48 7.72 -8.02 14.10
C ILE A 48 8.94 -8.40 14.94
N ILE A 49 9.79 -7.45 15.28
CA ILE A 49 10.94 -7.68 16.16
C ILE A 49 10.48 -8.11 17.56
N ALA A 50 9.50 -7.41 18.15
CA ALA A 50 8.96 -7.73 19.46
C ALA A 50 8.33 -9.13 19.50
N ALA A 51 7.67 -9.52 18.41
CA ALA A 51 7.09 -10.84 18.17
C ALA A 51 8.11 -11.95 17.89
N LYS A 52 9.41 -11.62 17.77
CA LYS A 52 10.48 -12.55 17.32
C LYS A 52 10.23 -13.14 15.92
N GLY A 53 9.58 -12.37 15.04
CA GLY A 53 9.21 -12.78 13.69
C GLY A 53 7.74 -13.16 13.55
N GLY A 54 7.42 -13.86 12.45
CA GLY A 54 6.05 -14.29 12.12
C GLY A 54 5.23 -13.26 11.34
N TYR A 55 4.00 -13.64 10.99
CA TYR A 55 3.03 -12.74 10.38
C TYR A 55 2.28 -12.00 11.48
N ILE A 56 2.21 -10.68 11.37
CA ILE A 56 1.44 -9.83 12.29
C ILE A 56 0.31 -9.22 11.48
N ASN A 57 -0.91 -9.49 11.91
CA ASN A 57 -2.12 -8.92 11.33
C ASN A 57 -2.15 -7.40 11.53
N ASP A 58 -2.94 -6.70 10.72
CA ASP A 58 -3.05 -5.23 10.80
C ASP A 58 -3.61 -4.73 12.16
N ASP A 59 -4.24 -5.61 12.94
CA ASP A 59 -4.73 -5.36 14.31
C ASP A 59 -3.71 -5.70 15.42
N GLY A 60 -2.50 -6.14 15.05
CA GLY A 60 -1.43 -6.52 15.99
C GLY A 60 -1.55 -7.94 16.55
N SER A 61 -2.55 -8.72 16.13
CA SER A 61 -2.65 -10.14 16.47
C SER A 61 -1.64 -10.99 15.66
N GLN A 62 -1.27 -12.14 16.21
CA GLN A 62 -0.52 -13.16 15.49
C GLN A 62 -1.43 -14.36 15.25
N ASP A 63 -1.41 -14.91 14.04
CA ASP A 63 -2.02 -16.20 13.76
C ASP A 63 -1.16 -17.28 14.45
N ILE A 64 -1.71 -17.88 15.51
CA ILE A 64 -1.10 -19.00 16.27
C ILE A 64 -1.34 -20.31 15.51
#